data_AF-A0A943NUV4-F1
#
_entry.id   AF-A0A943NUV4-F1
#
_cell.length_a   1.000
_cell.length_b   1.000
_cell.length_c   1.000
_cell.angle_alpha   90.00
_cell.angle_beta   90.00
_cell.angle_gamma   90.00
#
_symmetry.space_group_name_H-M   'P 1'
#
loop_
_entity.id
_entity.type
_entity.pdbx_description
1 polymer ?
#
loop_
_entity_poly.entity_id
_entity_poly.type
_entity_poly.pdbx_seq_one_letter_code
_entity_poly.pdbx_strand_id
1 'polypeptide(L)'
;MVKLTEEERRKLAGGKSVLPDDSSPKSDAERSIAQEEAAAGAIGARDVNRMDQSKQLITGSAKRKFSYDPYNAVAKSRVQLALLELIGTFCCGGGQTPTRNGRPLPRGLFMQQKQLADQLFTDQSTISKALGSLANRGLIFKVDGVWVMNWTELELQARERGWVPEEGK
;
A
#
# COMPACT_ATOMS: atom_id res chain seq x y z
N MET A 1 -29.00 29.62 -52.80
CA MET A 1 -29.16 29.22 -51.37
C MET A 1 -28.69 27.78 -51.26
N VAL A 2 -27.40 27.56 -51.01
CA VAL A 2 -26.80 26.20 -51.02
C VAL A 2 -26.96 25.62 -49.62
N LYS A 3 -27.74 24.53 -49.49
CA LYS A 3 -27.92 23.81 -48.24
C LYS A 3 -26.68 22.93 -48.01
N LEU A 4 -25.91 23.25 -46.97
CA LEU A 4 -24.81 22.43 -46.47
C LEU A 4 -25.36 21.06 -46.02
N THR A 5 -24.66 19.98 -46.40
CA THR A 5 -24.97 18.60 -46.02
C THR A 5 -24.69 18.35 -44.54
N GLU A 6 -25.48 17.46 -43.92
CA GLU A 6 -25.44 17.17 -42.47
C GLU A 6 -24.07 16.65 -41.97
N GLU A 7 -23.26 16.13 -42.88
CA GLU A 7 -21.89 15.67 -42.62
C GLU A 7 -20.91 16.82 -42.36
N GLU A 8 -21.11 17.99 -43.00
CA GLU A 8 -20.26 19.17 -42.78
C GLU A 8 -20.57 19.89 -41.45
N ARG A 9 -21.80 19.76 -40.93
CA ARG A 9 -22.15 20.30 -39.61
C ARG A 9 -21.52 19.50 -38.45
N ARG A 10 -21.28 18.19 -38.64
CA ARG A 10 -20.64 17.36 -37.60
C ARG A 10 -19.13 17.60 -37.49
N LYS A 11 -18.46 18.09 -38.53
CA LYS A 11 -17.03 18.42 -38.48
C LYS A 11 -16.72 19.73 -37.75
N LEU A 12 -17.69 20.62 -37.55
CA LEU A 12 -17.50 21.91 -36.88
C LEU A 12 -17.90 21.91 -35.39
N ALA A 13 -18.58 20.87 -34.89
CA ALA A 13 -19.04 20.78 -33.49
C ALA A 13 -18.21 19.82 -32.60
N GLY A 14 -17.17 19.19 -33.15
CA GLY A 14 -16.37 18.17 -32.48
C GLY A 14 -15.14 18.68 -31.75
N GLY A 15 -15.24 19.84 -31.08
CA GLY A 15 -14.20 20.32 -30.15
C GLY A 15 -14.18 19.47 -28.88
N LYS A 16 -13.71 18.23 -28.97
CA LYS A 16 -13.39 17.43 -27.78
C LYS A 16 -11.96 17.76 -27.42
N SER A 17 -11.77 18.54 -26.36
CA SER A 17 -10.47 18.65 -25.71
C SER A 17 -10.04 17.23 -25.35
N VAL A 18 -9.10 16.69 -26.11
CA VAL A 18 -8.30 15.56 -25.66
C VAL A 18 -7.41 16.16 -24.60
N LEU A 19 -7.90 16.11 -23.35
CA LEU A 19 -7.03 16.16 -22.18
C LEU A 19 -5.90 15.16 -22.46
N PRO A 20 -4.62 15.52 -22.29
CA PRO A 20 -3.56 14.53 -22.35
C PRO A 20 -3.90 13.47 -21.31
N ASP A 21 -4.10 12.25 -21.79
CA ASP A 21 -4.25 11.06 -20.97
C ASP A 21 -2.93 10.98 -20.17
N ASP A 22 -2.97 11.38 -18.91
CA ASP A 22 -1.85 11.35 -17.96
C ASP A 22 -1.60 9.90 -17.50
N SER A 23 -1.66 8.98 -18.47
CA SER A 23 -1.21 7.60 -18.33
C SER A 23 0.31 7.58 -18.46
N SER A 24 0.96 8.23 -17.47
CA SER A 24 2.31 7.87 -17.09
C SER A 24 2.39 6.33 -17.03
N PRO A 25 3.36 5.68 -17.70
CA PRO A 25 3.47 4.24 -17.67
C PRO A 25 3.66 3.82 -16.20
N LYS A 26 2.64 3.17 -15.63
CA LYS A 26 2.76 2.49 -14.34
C LYS A 26 4.02 1.64 -14.40
N SER A 27 4.97 1.95 -13.53
CA SER A 27 6.26 1.26 -13.44
C SER A 27 6.02 -0.24 -13.29
N ASP A 28 6.93 -1.07 -13.77
CA ASP A 28 6.77 -2.53 -13.72
C ASP A 28 6.47 -3.03 -12.29
N ALA A 29 7.04 -2.38 -11.27
CA ALA A 29 6.74 -2.64 -9.87
C ALA A 29 5.26 -2.39 -9.51
N GLU A 30 4.66 -1.29 -9.97
CA GLU A 30 3.23 -0.99 -9.72
C GLU A 30 2.31 -2.00 -10.42
N ARG A 31 2.71 -2.47 -11.61
CA ARG A 31 1.97 -3.51 -12.36
C ARG A 31 2.06 -4.86 -11.66
N SER A 32 3.24 -5.27 -11.21
CA SER A 32 3.44 -6.52 -10.45
C SER A 32 2.62 -6.54 -9.17
N ILE A 33 2.59 -5.42 -8.42
CA ILE A 33 1.80 -5.34 -7.20
C ILE A 33 0.30 -5.50 -7.51
N ALA A 34 -0.21 -4.81 -8.53
CA ALA A 34 -1.62 -4.89 -8.92
C ALA A 34 -2.03 -6.29 -9.41
N GLN A 35 -1.16 -6.98 -10.16
CA GLN A 35 -1.40 -8.35 -10.61
C GLN A 35 -1.46 -9.33 -9.44
N GLU A 36 -0.59 -9.15 -8.45
CA GLU A 36 -0.57 -9.97 -7.25
C GLU A 36 -1.78 -9.67 -6.33
N GLU A 37 -2.32 -8.45 -6.34
CA GLU A 37 -3.60 -8.13 -5.67
C GLU A 37 -4.80 -8.83 -6.32
N ALA A 38 -4.85 -8.88 -7.66
CA ALA A 38 -5.91 -9.58 -8.37
C ALA A 38 -5.91 -11.09 -8.06
N ALA A 39 -4.72 -11.70 -7.90
CA ALA A 39 -4.58 -13.08 -7.43
C ALA A 39 -4.91 -13.25 -5.93
N ALA A 40 -4.66 -12.22 -5.12
CA ALA A 40 -4.98 -12.23 -3.70
C ALA A 40 -6.49 -12.09 -3.41
N GLY A 41 -7.27 -11.44 -4.29
CA GLY A 41 -8.69 -11.12 -4.09
C GLY A 41 -9.69 -12.30 -4.05
N ALA A 42 -9.25 -13.53 -4.35
CA ALA A 42 -10.07 -14.76 -4.20
C ALA A 42 -9.99 -15.29 -2.75
N ILE A 43 -10.57 -14.53 -1.83
CA ILE A 43 -10.39 -14.64 -0.37
C ILE A 43 -11.53 -15.44 0.28
N GLY A 44 -11.20 -16.44 1.10
CA GLY A 44 -12.17 -17.29 1.82
C GLY A 44 -12.55 -16.75 3.20
N ALA A 45 -13.69 -17.18 3.76
CA ALA A 45 -14.34 -16.63 4.96
C ALA A 45 -13.48 -16.44 6.25
N ARG A 46 -12.28 -17.05 6.36
CA ARG A 46 -11.35 -16.84 7.49
C ARG A 46 -10.49 -15.57 7.35
N ASP A 47 -10.25 -15.12 6.14
CA ASP A 47 -9.51 -13.88 5.86
C ASP A 47 -10.35 -12.63 6.19
N VAL A 48 -11.68 -12.73 6.14
CA VAL A 48 -12.61 -11.67 6.59
C VAL A 48 -12.38 -11.34 8.07
N ASN A 49 -12.09 -12.34 8.90
CA ASN A 49 -11.83 -12.16 10.33
C ASN A 49 -10.53 -11.36 10.58
N ARG A 50 -9.50 -11.50 9.74
CA ARG A 50 -8.27 -10.69 9.84
C ARG A 50 -8.44 -9.30 9.25
N MET A 51 -9.20 -9.15 8.17
CA MET A 51 -9.60 -7.84 7.67
C MET A 51 -10.40 -7.07 8.73
N ASP A 52 -11.29 -7.75 9.47
CA ASP A 52 -12.08 -7.15 10.53
C ASP A 52 -11.24 -6.87 11.80
N GLN A 53 -10.30 -7.75 12.17
CA GLN A 53 -9.30 -7.43 13.23
C GLN A 53 -8.41 -6.26 12.83
N SER A 54 -8.04 -6.17 11.55
CA SER A 54 -7.26 -5.05 11.04
C SER A 54 -8.06 -3.76 11.18
N LYS A 55 -9.31 -3.76 10.69
CA LYS A 55 -10.24 -2.65 10.87
C LYS A 55 -10.44 -2.29 12.35
N GLN A 56 -10.58 -3.26 13.26
CA GLN A 56 -10.77 -3.04 14.69
C GLN A 56 -9.53 -2.50 15.41
N LEU A 57 -8.31 -2.94 15.06
CA LEU A 57 -7.07 -2.35 15.57
C LEU A 57 -6.86 -0.91 15.07
N ILE A 58 -7.41 -0.61 13.88
CA ILE A 58 -7.33 0.70 13.24
C ILE A 58 -8.37 1.68 13.81
N THR A 59 -9.60 1.22 14.08
CA THR A 59 -10.72 2.02 14.63
C THR A 59 -10.80 2.01 16.15
N GLY A 60 -10.17 1.03 16.81
CA GLY A 60 -10.05 0.94 18.25
C GLY A 60 -9.15 2.04 18.78
N SER A 61 -9.73 2.91 19.60
CA SER A 61 -9.17 4.09 20.26
C SER A 61 -8.05 3.77 21.27
N ALA A 62 -7.12 2.86 20.96
CA ALA A 62 -5.86 2.77 21.68
C ALA A 62 -4.94 3.87 21.12
N LYS A 63 -4.54 4.81 21.98
CA LYS A 63 -3.56 5.85 21.65
C LYS A 63 -2.38 5.22 20.91
N ARG A 64 -2.36 5.43 19.59
CA ARG A 64 -1.34 4.98 18.65
C ARG A 64 -0.03 5.68 18.98
N LYS A 65 0.68 5.18 19.99
CA LYS A 65 2.03 5.64 20.33
C LYS A 65 3.01 4.90 19.41
N PHE A 66 3.01 5.26 18.13
CA PHE A 66 3.76 4.57 17.07
C PHE A 66 4.97 5.36 16.56
N SER A 67 5.63 6.15 17.40
CA SER A 67 7.00 6.58 17.06
C SER A 67 7.94 5.42 17.36
N TYR A 68 8.14 4.54 16.38
CA TYR A 68 9.36 3.75 16.33
C TYR A 68 10.35 4.55 15.50
N ASP A 69 11.35 5.13 16.16
CA ASP A 69 12.28 6.09 15.56
C ASP A 69 12.96 5.62 14.26
N PRO A 70 13.23 4.31 14.04
CA PRO A 70 13.69 3.81 12.75
C PRO A 70 12.75 4.10 11.57
N TYR A 71 11.42 4.05 11.77
CA TYR A 71 10.49 4.34 10.68
C TYR A 71 10.60 5.79 10.21
N ASN A 72 10.73 6.72 11.16
CA ASN A 72 10.93 8.13 10.87
C ASN A 72 12.25 8.39 10.13
N ALA A 73 13.31 7.66 10.49
CA ALA A 73 14.60 7.77 9.80
C ALA A 73 14.50 7.32 8.33
N VAL A 74 13.80 6.22 8.05
CA VAL A 74 13.78 5.64 6.69
C VAL A 74 12.66 6.18 5.80
N ALA A 75 11.54 6.64 6.34
CA ALA A 75 10.39 7.07 5.55
C ALA A 75 10.67 8.37 4.78
N LYS A 76 10.30 8.40 3.50
CA LYS A 76 10.45 9.60 2.65
C LYS A 76 9.17 10.44 2.55
N SER A 77 8.06 9.96 3.11
CA SER A 77 6.77 10.65 3.11
C SER A 77 5.91 10.20 4.28
N ARG A 78 4.89 11.00 4.60
CA ARG A 78 3.90 10.66 5.65
C ARG A 78 3.14 9.37 5.33
N VAL A 79 2.89 9.08 4.05
CA VAL A 79 2.25 7.84 3.60
C VAL A 79 3.17 6.64 3.83
N GLN A 80 4.46 6.76 3.50
CA GLN A 80 5.42 5.69 3.79
C GLN A 80 5.54 5.42 5.28
N LEU A 81 5.60 6.47 6.10
CA LEU A 81 5.62 6.33 7.56
C LEU A 81 4.37 5.59 8.06
N ALA A 82 3.18 6.02 7.64
CA ALA A 82 1.93 5.37 8.04
C ALA A 82 1.84 3.91 7.59
N LEU A 83 2.35 3.57 6.39
CA LEU A 83 2.42 2.20 5.91
C LEU A 83 3.38 1.35 6.75
N LEU A 84 4.57 1.86 7.09
CA LEU A 84 5.54 1.17 7.94
C LEU A 84 4.99 0.93 9.35
N GLU A 85 4.36 1.94 9.95
CA GLU A 85 3.68 1.80 11.25
C GLU A 85 2.59 0.73 11.20
N LEU A 86 1.76 0.74 10.15
CA LEU A 86 0.66 -0.20 10.00
C LEU A 86 1.17 -1.63 9.81
N ILE A 87 2.10 -1.84 8.87
CA ILE A 87 2.69 -3.16 8.59
C ILE A 87 3.42 -3.68 9.84
N GLY A 88 4.22 -2.84 10.50
CA GLY A 88 4.93 -3.18 11.72
C GLY A 88 3.99 -3.61 12.85
N THR A 89 2.86 -2.91 13.02
CA THR A 89 1.82 -3.29 13.99
C THR A 89 1.31 -4.71 13.76
N PHE A 90 1.04 -5.09 12.51
CA PHE A 90 0.56 -6.44 12.20
C PHE A 90 1.66 -7.50 12.22
N CYS A 91 2.92 -7.12 12.06
CA CYS A 91 4.05 -8.03 12.22
C CYS A 91 4.28 -8.38 13.70
N CYS A 92 4.14 -7.39 14.60
CA CYS A 92 4.39 -7.54 16.04
C CYS A 92 3.15 -7.91 16.86
N GLY A 93 1.94 -7.86 16.27
CA GLY A 93 0.69 -8.18 16.96
C GLY A 93 0.70 -9.59 17.56
N GLY A 94 0.19 -9.73 18.78
CA GLY A 94 -0.05 -11.03 19.44
C GLY A 94 -1.26 -11.78 18.85
N GLY A 95 -1.39 -13.07 19.16
CA GLY A 95 -2.54 -13.89 18.74
C GLY A 95 -2.15 -15.16 17.97
N GLN A 96 -3.16 -15.88 17.46
CA GLN A 96 -2.94 -17.06 16.61
C GLN A 96 -2.32 -16.68 15.26
N THR A 97 -1.46 -17.56 14.75
CA THR A 97 -0.88 -17.40 13.42
C THR A 97 -2.00 -17.46 12.37
N PRO A 98 -2.14 -16.44 11.52
CA PRO A 98 -3.16 -16.40 10.48
C PRO A 98 -2.94 -17.58 9.52
N THR A 99 -4.02 -18.12 8.96
CA THR A 99 -3.94 -19.23 7.99
C THR A 99 -4.78 -18.95 6.75
N ARG A 100 -4.27 -19.34 5.58
CA ARG A 100 -4.98 -19.31 4.30
C ARG A 100 -4.97 -20.70 3.70
N ASN A 101 -6.17 -21.24 3.40
CA ASN A 101 -6.34 -22.62 2.93
C ASN A 101 -5.66 -23.68 3.84
N GLY A 102 -5.67 -23.46 5.16
CA GLY A 102 -5.05 -24.34 6.14
C GLY A 102 -3.53 -24.21 6.27
N ARG A 103 -2.88 -23.34 5.48
CA ARG A 103 -1.45 -23.05 5.57
C ARG A 103 -1.22 -21.79 6.42
N PRO A 104 -0.20 -21.78 7.31
CA PRO A 104 0.14 -20.58 8.06
C PRO A 104 0.62 -19.47 7.11
N LEU A 105 0.10 -18.27 7.30
CA LEU A 105 0.54 -17.05 6.65
C LEU A 105 1.50 -16.29 7.57
N PRO A 106 2.41 -15.48 6.99
CA PRO A 106 3.22 -14.59 7.79
C PRO A 106 2.36 -13.52 8.51
N ARG A 107 2.90 -13.06 9.64
CA ARG A 107 2.38 -11.88 10.33
C ARG A 107 2.77 -10.63 9.54
N GLY A 108 1.84 -9.71 9.38
CA GLY A 108 1.95 -8.63 8.39
C GLY A 108 0.58 -8.12 7.92
N LEU A 109 0.60 -7.09 7.09
CA LEU A 109 -0.61 -6.42 6.63
C LEU A 109 -1.22 -7.16 5.44
N PHE A 110 -2.47 -7.60 5.62
CA PHE A 110 -3.27 -8.21 4.55
C PHE A 110 -4.44 -7.27 4.23
N MET A 111 -4.25 -6.39 3.26
CA MET A 111 -5.24 -5.38 2.87
C MET A 111 -5.01 -4.94 1.42
N GLN A 112 -6.11 -4.64 0.71
CA GLN A 112 -6.03 -4.11 -0.66
C GLN A 112 -5.59 -2.64 -0.66
N GLN A 113 -4.86 -2.22 -1.69
CA GLN A 113 -4.40 -0.84 -1.86
C GLN A 113 -5.55 0.17 -1.84
N LYS A 114 -6.71 -0.18 -2.40
CA LYS A 114 -7.91 0.69 -2.37
C LYS A 114 -8.35 0.98 -0.93
N GLN A 115 -8.38 -0.04 -0.07
CA GLN A 115 -8.74 0.11 1.33
C GLN A 115 -7.71 0.91 2.11
N LEU A 116 -6.42 0.71 1.80
CA LEU A 116 -5.34 1.52 2.36
C LEU A 116 -5.43 2.99 1.95
N ALA A 117 -5.82 3.25 0.70
CA ALA A 117 -6.03 4.59 0.18
C ALA A 117 -7.17 5.29 0.94
N ASP A 118 -8.31 4.62 1.09
CA ASP A 118 -9.45 5.12 1.85
C ASP A 118 -9.06 5.42 3.32
N GLN A 119 -8.30 4.51 3.94
CA GLN A 119 -7.90 4.62 5.34
C GLN A 119 -6.85 5.72 5.60
N LEU A 120 -5.93 5.91 4.65
CA LEU A 120 -4.88 6.92 4.75
C LEU A 120 -5.30 8.26 4.11
N PHE A 121 -6.57 8.39 3.74
CA PHE A 121 -7.16 9.58 3.09
C PHE A 121 -6.32 10.04 1.89
N THR A 122 -5.95 9.08 1.04
CA THR A 122 -5.12 9.28 -0.15
C THR A 122 -5.67 8.46 -1.31
N ASP A 123 -5.01 8.49 -2.47
CA ASP A 123 -5.41 7.74 -3.65
C ASP A 123 -4.59 6.44 -3.81
N GLN A 124 -5.17 5.48 -4.55
CA GLN A 124 -4.55 4.18 -4.78
C GLN A 124 -3.19 4.28 -5.47
N SER A 125 -2.97 5.28 -6.34
CA SER A 125 -1.69 5.46 -7.02
C SER A 125 -0.60 5.90 -6.04
N THR A 126 -0.93 6.77 -5.09
CA THR A 126 -0.02 7.17 -4.01
C THR A 126 0.35 5.99 -3.12
N ILE A 127 -0.62 5.12 -2.78
CA ILE A 127 -0.33 3.87 -2.05
C ILE A 127 0.59 2.96 -2.86
N SER A 128 0.31 2.76 -4.15
CA SER A 128 1.12 1.90 -5.01
C SER A 128 2.57 2.39 -5.12
N LYS A 129 2.77 3.69 -5.35
CA LYS A 129 4.10 4.33 -5.36
C LYS A 129 4.82 4.20 -4.03
N ALA A 130 4.10 4.37 -2.91
CA ALA A 130 4.70 4.26 -1.59
C ALA A 130 5.13 2.81 -1.29
N LEU A 131 4.26 1.83 -1.53
CA LEU A 131 4.58 0.40 -1.39
C LEU A 131 5.72 -0.02 -2.30
N GLY A 132 5.68 0.37 -3.58
CA GLY A 132 6.75 0.10 -4.55
C GLY A 132 8.07 0.73 -4.12
N SER A 133 8.07 1.98 -3.63
CA SER A 133 9.28 2.63 -3.13
C SER A 133 9.86 1.96 -1.90
N LEU A 134 9.02 1.49 -0.96
CA LEU A 134 9.47 0.75 0.22
C LEU A 134 10.02 -0.64 -0.16
N ALA A 135 9.34 -1.34 -1.08
CA ALA A 135 9.75 -2.65 -1.56
C ALA A 135 11.05 -2.61 -2.37
N ASN A 136 11.21 -1.62 -3.26
CA ASN A 136 12.44 -1.41 -4.02
C ASN A 136 13.65 -1.12 -3.13
N ARG A 137 13.42 -0.58 -1.93
CA ARG A 137 14.45 -0.35 -0.91
C ARG A 137 14.64 -1.55 0.02
N GLY A 138 13.94 -2.66 -0.21
CA GLY A 138 14.03 -3.85 0.63
C GLY A 138 13.43 -3.72 2.03
N LEU A 139 12.75 -2.61 2.36
CA LEU A 139 12.20 -2.35 3.70
C LEU A 139 10.96 -3.21 4.00
N ILE A 140 10.22 -3.57 2.96
CA ILE A 140 9.07 -4.47 3.03
C ILE A 140 9.11 -5.43 1.86
N PHE A 141 8.44 -6.58 2.00
CA PHE A 141 8.25 -7.54 0.92
C PHE A 141 6.86 -8.16 1.03
N LYS A 142 6.40 -8.79 -0.04
CA LYS A 142 5.08 -9.42 -0.11
C LYS A 142 5.23 -10.93 -0.17
N VAL A 143 4.48 -11.64 0.68
CA VAL A 143 4.47 -13.10 0.77
C VAL A 143 3.03 -13.57 0.83
N ASP A 144 2.60 -14.38 -0.14
CA ASP A 144 1.23 -14.92 -0.23
C ASP A 144 0.12 -13.85 -0.14
N GLY A 145 0.41 -12.63 -0.63
CA GLY A 145 -0.50 -11.49 -0.57
C GLY A 145 -0.40 -10.63 0.70
N VAL A 146 0.47 -10.97 1.64
CA VAL A 146 0.69 -10.26 2.91
C VAL A 146 1.95 -9.40 2.81
N TRP A 147 1.85 -8.12 3.17
CA TRP A 147 3.01 -7.24 3.32
C TRP A 147 3.69 -7.47 4.68
N VAL A 148 5.00 -7.69 4.67
CA VAL A 148 5.81 -8.01 5.85
C VAL A 148 7.01 -7.06 5.94
N MET A 149 7.40 -6.72 7.16
CA MET A 149 8.60 -5.91 7.43
C MET A 149 9.88 -6.72 7.21
N ASN A 150 10.88 -6.09 6.60
CA ASN A 150 12.27 -6.53 6.68
C ASN A 150 12.98 -5.75 7.80
N TRP A 151 12.97 -6.32 9.01
CA TRP A 151 13.53 -5.66 10.20
C TRP A 151 15.03 -5.39 10.07
N THR A 152 15.78 -6.33 9.49
CA THR A 152 17.23 -6.20 9.30
C THR A 152 17.56 -5.02 8.39
N GLU A 153 16.88 -4.91 7.24
CA GLU A 153 17.11 -3.82 6.30
C GLU A 153 16.62 -2.47 6.85
N LEU A 154 15.51 -2.48 7.59
CA LEU A 154 15.01 -1.29 8.28
C LEU A 154 16.05 -0.74 9.26
N GLU A 155 16.59 -1.58 10.13
CA GLU A 155 17.59 -1.16 11.12
C GLU A 155 18.87 -0.69 10.44
N LEU A 156 19.34 -1.39 9.40
CA LEU A 156 20.53 -1.01 8.64
C LEU A 156 20.38 0.39 8.06
N GLN A 157 19.29 0.64 7.30
CA GLN A 157 19.05 1.94 6.67
C GLN A 157 18.74 3.04 7.70
N ALA A 158 18.14 2.71 8.83
CA ALA A 158 17.95 3.66 9.91
C ALA A 158 19.30 4.09 10.50
N ARG A 159 20.21 3.14 10.76
CA ARG A 159 21.56 3.41 11.26
C ARG A 159 22.39 4.24 10.29
N GLU A 160 22.33 3.95 9.00
CA GLU A 160 22.97 4.78 7.95
C GLU A 160 22.47 6.23 7.96
N ARG A 161 21.26 6.47 8.47
CA ARG A 161 20.63 7.78 8.60
C ARG A 161 20.80 8.40 9.99
N GLY A 162 21.69 7.85 10.81
CA GLY A 162 22.03 8.37 12.13
C GLY A 162 21.08 7.96 13.24
N TRP A 163 20.17 7.00 13.01
CA TRP A 163 19.46 6.37 14.12
C TRP A 163 20.42 5.48 14.90
N VAL A 164 20.47 5.68 16.21
CA VAL A 164 21.25 4.84 17.12
C VAL A 164 20.26 4.03 17.94
N PRO A 165 20.33 2.68 17.93
CA PRO A 165 19.53 1.88 18.86
C PRO A 165 19.84 2.32 20.29
N GLU A 166 18.81 2.51 21.11
CA GLU A 166 19.02 2.62 22.55
C GLU A 166 19.55 1.26 23.04
N GLU A 167 20.88 1.12 23.11
CA GLU A 167 21.51 -0.01 23.77
C GLU A 167 21.06 -0.01 25.23
N GLY A 168 20.64 -1.19 25.69
CA GLY A 168 19.95 -1.40 26.96
C GLY A 168 20.62 -0.69 28.15
N LYS A 169 19.83 0.10 28.86
CA LYS A 169 20.02 0.36 30.28
C LYS A 169 19.46 -0.79 31.10
#